data_AF-A0A3D5DT13-F1
#
_entry.id   AF-A0A3D5DT13-F1
#
_cell.length_a   1.000
_cell.length_b   1.000
_cell.length_c   1.000
_cell.angle_alpha   90.00
_cell.angle_beta   90.00
_cell.angle_gamma   90.00
#
_symmetry.space_group_name_H-M   'P 1'
#
loop_
_entity.id
_entity.type
_entity.pdbx_description
1 polymer ?
#
loop_
_entity_poly.entity_id
_entity_poly.type
_entity_poly.pdbx_seq_one_letter_code
_entity_poly.pdbx_strand_id
1 'polypeptide(L)' 'MFEEAEVPRDLVNLVVPQRGGLVATGERQEPFRLVDGDGVVVTAAAVFFCDLQAAGRPDSTVRSYGL' A
#
# COMPACT_ATOMS: atom_id res chain seq x y z
N MET A 1 -37.08 9.99 2.58
CA MET A 1 -36.09 8.90 2.47
C MET A 1 -35.73 8.84 1.00
N PHE A 2 -34.56 9.33 0.60
CA PHE A 2 -34.12 9.18 -0.80
C PHE A 2 -33.50 7.79 -0.89
N GLU A 3 -34.15 6.88 -1.60
CA GLU A 3 -33.48 5.69 -2.08
C GLU A 3 -32.44 6.17 -3.09
N GLU A 4 -31.16 6.17 -2.71
CA GLU A 4 -30.07 6.22 -3.66
C GLU A 4 -30.14 4.91 -4.47
N ALA A 5 -30.95 4.92 -5.52
CA ALA A 5 -30.89 3.87 -6.52
C ALA A 5 -29.45 3.81 -7.04
N GLU A 6 -28.79 2.68 -6.84
CA GLU A 6 -27.42 2.47 -7.30
C GLU A 6 -27.40 2.59 -8.83
N VAL A 7 -26.88 3.72 -9.32
CA VAL A 7 -26.69 3.94 -10.75
C VAL A 7 -25.58 3.03 -11.23
N PRO A 8 -25.83 2.12 -12.19
CA PRO A 8 -24.79 1.22 -12.70
C PRO A 8 -23.64 2.04 -13.29
N ARG A 9 -22.42 1.81 -12.79
CA ARG A 9 -21.20 2.44 -13.29
C ARG A 9 -20.53 1.53 -14.32
N ASP A 10 -20.06 2.10 -15.43
CA ASP A 10 -19.23 1.36 -16.38
C ASP A 10 -17.82 1.20 -15.80
N LEU A 11 -17.63 0.13 -15.02
CA LEU A 11 -16.35 -0.23 -14.44
C LEU A 11 -15.43 -0.95 -15.44
N VAL A 12 -15.97 -1.43 -16.57
CA VAL A 12 -15.21 -2.16 -17.59
C VAL A 12 -14.28 -1.21 -18.33
N ASN A 13 -14.75 0.00 -18.63
CA ASN A 13 -13.95 1.04 -19.28
C ASN A 13 -13.29 2.03 -18.30
N LEU A 14 -13.45 1.82 -16.99
CA LEU A 14 -12.86 2.68 -15.96
C LEU A 14 -11.35 2.43 -15.85
N VAL A 15 -10.55 3.42 -16.29
CA VAL A 15 -9.09 3.40 -16.11
C VAL A 15 -8.75 3.86 -14.69
N VAL A 16 -8.24 2.93 -13.87
CA VAL A 16 -7.68 3.25 -12.55
C VAL A 16 -6.16 3.37 -12.69
N PRO A 17 -5.58 4.58 -12.56
CA PRO A 17 -4.13 4.73 -12.66
C PRO A 17 -3.46 4.04 -11.48
N GLN A 18 -2.47 3.20 -11.75
CA GLN A 18 -1.60 2.68 -10.71
C GLN A 18 -0.71 3.83 -10.19
N ARG A 19 -0.97 4.25 -8.95
CA ARG A 19 -0.27 5.33 -8.27
C ARG A 19 0.35 4.78 -6.99
N GLY A 20 1.60 5.15 -6.77
CA GLY A 20 2.38 4.64 -5.66
C GLY A 20 2.74 3.17 -5.82
N GLY A 21 3.17 2.57 -4.72
CA GLY A 21 3.49 1.16 -4.68
C GLY A 21 4.53 0.79 -3.62
N LEU A 22 4.82 -0.51 -3.57
CA LEU A 22 5.81 -1.07 -2.67
C LEU A 22 7.16 -1.17 -3.36
N VAL A 23 8.16 -0.50 -2.81
CA VAL A 23 9.53 -0.45 -3.34
C VAL A 23 10.43 -1.30 -2.43
N ALA A 24 11.11 -2.29 -3.00
CA ALA A 24 12.18 -3.00 -2.30
C ALA A 24 13.42 -2.11 -2.23
N THR A 25 13.96 -1.90 -1.03
CA THR A 25 15.08 -0.98 -0.82
C THR A 25 16.45 -1.66 -0.90
N GLY A 26 16.51 -2.97 -0.63
CA GLY A 26 17.75 -3.73 -0.43
C GLY A 26 18.38 -3.58 0.96
N GLU A 27 17.84 -2.71 1.81
CA GLU A 27 18.32 -2.46 3.17
C GLU A 27 17.71 -3.46 4.15
N ARG A 28 18.54 -4.08 5.02
CA ARG A 28 18.04 -5.09 5.97
C ARG A 28 17.09 -4.52 7.01
N GLN A 29 17.25 -3.26 7.38
CA GLN A 29 16.47 -2.59 8.42
C GLN A 29 15.19 -1.95 7.89
N GLU A 30 15.04 -1.90 6.57
CA GLU A 30 13.90 -1.29 5.90
C GLU A 30 13.68 -1.97 4.54
N PRO A 31 13.40 -3.28 4.48
CA PRO A 31 13.41 -4.05 3.24
C PRO A 31 12.40 -3.54 2.20
N PHE A 32 11.33 -2.87 2.65
CA PHE A 32 10.30 -2.28 1.80
C PHE A 32 9.89 -0.88 2.25
N ARG A 33 9.59 -0.01 1.28
CA ARG A 33 8.91 1.28 1.49
C ARG A 33 7.62 1.30 0.69
N LEU A 34 6.52 1.70 1.35
CA LEU A 34 5.29 2.06 0.66
C LEU A 34 5.34 3.54 0.28
N VAL A 35 5.18 3.84 -1.00
CA VAL A 35 5.14 5.21 -1.51
C VAL A 35 3.77 5.54 -2.10
N ASP A 36 3.37 6.80 -2.00
CA ASP A 36 2.14 7.33 -2.59
C ASP A 36 2.29 7.67 -4.08
N GLY A 37 1.25 8.28 -4.66
CA GLY A 37 1.21 8.64 -6.07
C GLY A 37 2.27 9.64 -6.54
N ASP A 38 2.91 10.35 -5.61
CA ASP A 38 3.99 11.31 -5.86
C ASP A 38 5.37 10.72 -5.50
N GLY A 39 5.41 9.45 -5.08
CA GLY A 39 6.64 8.77 -4.67
C GLY A 39 7.06 9.12 -3.24
N VAL A 40 6.21 9.78 -2.46
CA VAL A 40 6.50 10.13 -1.07
C VAL A 40 6.19 8.94 -0.18
N VAL A 41 7.08 8.67 0.79
CA VAL A 41 6.90 7.57 1.73
C VAL A 41 5.65 7.79 2.58
N VAL A 42 4.79 6.77 2.64
CA VAL A 42 3.64 6.74 3.53
C VAL A 42 4.12 6.49 4.95
N THR A 43 4.28 7.56 5.75
CA THR A 43 4.91 7.49 7.08
C THR A 43 4.24 6.49 8.02
N ALA A 44 2.91 6.40 8.01
CA ALA A 44 2.19 5.44 8.85
C ALA A 44 2.56 3.99 8.52
N ALA A 45 2.73 3.66 7.24
CA ALA A 45 3.16 2.34 6.81
C ALA A 45 4.61 2.06 7.19
N ALA A 46 5.49 3.06 7.10
CA ALA A 46 6.89 2.93 7.52
C ALA A 46 7.01 2.59 9.02
N VAL A 47 6.22 3.25 9.89
CA VAL A 47 6.18 2.93 11.32
C VAL A 47 5.68 1.51 11.55
N PHE A 48 4.59 1.13 10.90
CA PHE A 48 4.04 -0.22 11.02
C PHE A 48 5.02 -1.31 10.53
N PHE A 49 5.74 -1.08 9.44
CA PHE A 49 6.77 -2.00 8.95
C PHE A 49 7.96 -2.10 9.91
N CYS A 50 8.33 -0.99 10.56
CA CYS A 50 9.33 -1.00 11.63
C CYS A 50 8.87 -1.90 12.80
N ASP A 51 7.62 -1.79 13.23
CA ASP A 51 7.06 -2.62 14.30
C ASP A 51 7.04 -4.12 13.93
N LEU A 52 6.69 -4.45 12.68
CA LEU A 52 6.74 -5.83 12.19
C LEU A 52 8.16 -6.41 12.23
N GLN A 53 9.15 -5.62 11.79
CA GLN A 53 10.56 -6.03 11.83
C GLN A 53 11.09 -6.16 13.27
N ALA A 54 10.75 -5.22 14.14
CA ALA A 54 11.09 -5.26 15.57
C ALA A 54 10.47 -6.48 16.26
N ALA A 55 9.28 -6.91 15.83
CA ALA A 55 8.64 -8.15 16.27
C ALA A 55 9.24 -9.42 15.62
N GLY A 56 10.30 -9.30 14.81
CA GLY A 56 10.98 -10.41 14.15
C GLY A 56 10.17 -11.07 13.03
N ARG A 57 9.20 -10.36 12.44
CA ARG A 57 8.45 -10.89 11.30
C ARG A 57 9.33 -10.95 10.06
N PRO A 58 9.18 -11.98 9.21
CA PRO A 58 9.97 -12.10 8.00
C PRO A 58 9.60 -11.02 6.99
N ASP A 59 10.54 -10.69 6.10
CA ASP A 59 10.35 -9.73 5.01
C ASP A 59 9.13 -10.07 4.13
N SER A 60 8.82 -11.35 3.96
CA SER A 60 7.62 -11.80 3.24
C SER A 60 6.32 -11.33 3.90
N THR A 61 6.27 -11.24 5.24
CA THR A 61 5.12 -10.69 5.96
C THR A 61 5.00 -9.19 5.71
N VAL A 62 6.11 -8.45 5.80
CA VAL A 62 6.11 -7.00 5.52
C VAL A 62 5.63 -6.73 4.09
N ARG A 63 6.13 -7.51 3.13
CA ARG A 63 5.71 -7.44 1.73
C ARG A 63 4.21 -7.69 1.54
N SER A 64 3.65 -8.70 2.21
CA SER A 64 2.23 -9.02 2.11
C SER A 64 1.33 -7.91 2.66
N TYR A 65 1.79 -7.11 3.62
CA TYR A 65 1.03 -5.96 4.13
C TYR A 65 1.16 -4.71 3.25
N GLY A 66 2.15 -4.67 2.35
CA GLY A 66 2.37 -3.56 1.43
C GLY A 66 1.82 -3.75 0.01
N LEU A 67 1.23 -4.92 -0.27
CA LEU A 67 0.60 -5.29 -1.54
C LEU A 67 -0.93 -5.33 -1.39
#